data_AF-A0A819RGR5-F1
#
_entry.id   AF-A0A819RGR5-F1
#
_cell.length_a   1.000
_cell.length_b   1.000
_cell.length_c   1.000
_cell.angle_alpha   90.00
_cell.angle_beta   90.00
_cell.angle_gamma   90.00
#
_symmetry.space_group_name_H-M   'P 1'
#
loop_
_entity.id
_entity.type
_entity.pdbx_description
1 polymer ?
#
loop_
_entity_poly.entity_id
_entity_poly.type
_entity_poly.pdbx_seq_one_letter_code
_entity_poly.pdbx_strand_id
1 'polypeptide(L)'
;MIKKDGTTKSIQDDLDETIDSNDFICSTDLNENPFEDKKDELMDIVTPDIIDFAYSQLEALKVLNEVFHLLKIEPVNDIRHTNKLREKLNSVNIALNNLCETILKSKTTMIQNPNESVSMNIKLNDCQSLLNGIKQFFFLSKKEQQIQLLTIAPPDWGRKKIEFYFGCTEHQSKQALILRKSYGVLARPVFFSGNSPIQKATIDQVVQFYEDDKITRQSSNKKDRIKVNGEEKIFRFMEMTIKEAYLLFKDENPTIRIGHSKFYALKPKWIKIKSPYLNCLCTYHENFYLLLESWNKQSDTKWNIEQLIKSLLCTSSTEQCYSQKCSNCQDKFPSCILTKTDSEYSNVEDDEISWFNWVRTLGKIHLQEIHSDESTLIGTIDDQWPVLLYHHFLKDQQKSYIDSIKKQSNDNDYVVVTCDFSENYILVAQREVQSAHWSTQQASLFTIHIKIGKSQANLAIISNYLNHDTAFVYYCQKMITDFIKNNFPLVKKVIYH
;
A
#
# COMPACT_ATOMS: atom_id res chain seq x y z
N MET A 1 -27.89 17.68 21.94
CA MET A 1 -28.90 17.63 20.87
C MET A 1 -28.18 17.69 19.52
N ILE A 2 -28.25 16.61 18.75
CA ILE A 2 -28.35 16.49 17.28
C ILE A 2 -28.15 14.98 17.00
N LYS A 3 -29.22 14.33 16.55
CA LYS A 3 -29.31 12.91 16.12
C LYS A 3 -29.02 12.80 14.62
N LYS A 4 -28.68 11.58 14.19
CA LYS A 4 -29.08 10.86 12.95
C LYS A 4 -27.89 10.10 12.35
N ASP A 5 -27.97 8.89 11.82
CA ASP A 5 -28.98 7.84 11.75
C ASP A 5 -28.22 6.54 11.42
N GLY A 6 -28.64 5.41 12.01
CA GLY A 6 -28.16 4.08 11.66
C GLY A 6 -29.11 3.37 10.72
N THR A 7 -28.59 2.46 9.90
CA THR A 7 -29.37 1.43 9.21
C THR A 7 -28.60 0.11 9.25
N THR A 8 -29.13 -0.84 10.04
CA THR A 8 -28.80 -2.26 10.01
C THR A 8 -29.83 -2.99 9.15
N LYS A 9 -29.38 -3.92 8.30
CA LYS A 9 -30.24 -4.92 7.65
C LYS A 9 -29.78 -6.32 8.06
N SER A 10 -30.76 -7.14 8.42
CA SER A 10 -30.66 -8.50 8.94
C SER A 10 -30.37 -9.53 7.85
N ILE A 11 -29.83 -10.68 8.29
CA ILE A 11 -29.57 -11.90 7.52
C ILE A 11 -30.54 -12.99 8.02
N GLN A 12 -31.15 -13.71 7.08
CA GLN A 12 -31.83 -15.01 7.17
C GLN A 12 -32.13 -15.40 5.70
N ASP A 13 -31.81 -16.58 5.15
CA ASP A 13 -32.23 -17.94 5.55
C ASP A 13 -31.29 -19.05 5.02
N ASP A 14 -31.49 -20.27 5.56
CA ASP A 14 -30.76 -21.54 5.43
C ASP A 14 -31.33 -22.52 4.36
N LEU A 15 -30.64 -23.68 4.24
CA LEU A 15 -31.03 -25.06 3.81
C LEU A 15 -30.84 -25.43 2.32
N ASP A 16 -29.89 -26.32 1.95
CA ASP A 16 -29.77 -27.80 2.10
C ASP A 16 -30.51 -28.60 1.01
N GLU A 17 -29.77 -29.40 0.20
CA GLU A 17 -30.11 -30.81 -0.12
C GLU A 17 -29.05 -31.51 -1.02
N THR A 18 -28.71 -32.74 -0.62
CA THR A 18 -27.87 -33.76 -1.27
C THR A 18 -28.71 -34.75 -2.08
N ILE A 19 -28.16 -35.41 -3.12
CA ILE A 19 -28.43 -36.83 -3.50
C ILE A 19 -27.37 -37.34 -4.50
N ASP A 20 -27.16 -38.65 -4.45
CA ASP A 20 -26.04 -39.48 -4.88
C ASP A 20 -26.46 -40.52 -5.96
N SER A 21 -25.47 -41.14 -6.61
CA SER A 21 -25.44 -42.50 -7.24
C SER A 21 -25.95 -42.82 -8.68
N ASN A 22 -24.98 -43.17 -9.54
CA ASN A 22 -24.73 -44.43 -10.31
C ASN A 22 -25.74 -45.08 -11.30
N ASP A 23 -25.23 -45.27 -12.53
CA ASP A 23 -25.02 -46.53 -13.30
C ASP A 23 -26.00 -47.09 -14.39
N PHE A 24 -25.36 -47.44 -15.53
CA PHE A 24 -25.55 -48.59 -16.47
C PHE A 24 -26.22 -48.48 -17.88
N ILE A 25 -25.34 -48.56 -18.92
CA ILE A 25 -25.26 -49.54 -20.06
C ILE A 25 -26.20 -49.51 -21.31
N CYS A 26 -25.56 -49.23 -22.46
CA CYS A 26 -25.50 -49.90 -23.80
C CYS A 26 -26.75 -50.04 -24.71
N SER A 27 -26.70 -49.48 -25.94
CA SER A 27 -26.28 -50.19 -27.19
C SER A 27 -26.68 -49.43 -28.49
N THR A 28 -25.68 -49.22 -29.37
CA THR A 28 -25.67 -49.21 -30.86
C THR A 28 -26.83 -48.60 -31.68
N ASP A 29 -26.56 -47.54 -32.46
CA ASP A 29 -26.48 -47.62 -33.94
C ASP A 29 -25.96 -46.33 -34.61
N LEU A 30 -25.54 -46.50 -35.86
CA LEU A 30 -24.57 -45.72 -36.65
C LEU A 30 -25.13 -44.44 -37.33
N ASN A 31 -24.20 -43.49 -37.53
CA ASN A 31 -24.26 -42.26 -38.34
C ASN A 31 -24.69 -40.98 -37.63
N GLU A 32 -23.74 -40.25 -37.01
CA GLU A 32 -23.78 -38.79 -36.90
C GLU A 32 -22.41 -38.19 -36.52
N ASN A 33 -22.23 -36.90 -36.80
CA ASN A 33 -20.98 -36.16 -36.97
C ASN A 33 -20.29 -35.81 -35.60
N PRO A 34 -19.07 -36.28 -35.29
CA PRO A 34 -18.53 -36.30 -33.91
C PRO A 34 -18.02 -34.96 -33.35
N PHE A 35 -18.36 -33.83 -33.98
CA PHE A 35 -17.85 -32.50 -33.62
C PHE A 35 -18.91 -31.50 -33.11
N GLU A 36 -20.21 -31.81 -33.26
CA GLU A 36 -21.28 -30.96 -32.68
C GLU A 36 -21.71 -31.44 -31.27
N ASP A 37 -21.65 -32.74 -30.98
CA ASP A 37 -22.12 -33.29 -29.68
C ASP A 37 -21.26 -32.90 -28.46
N LYS A 38 -19.99 -32.53 -28.66
CA LYS A 38 -19.12 -32.07 -27.56
C LYS A 38 -19.48 -30.66 -27.05
N LYS A 39 -20.34 -29.94 -27.75
CA LYS A 39 -20.78 -28.61 -27.35
C LYS A 39 -21.85 -28.67 -26.26
N ASP A 40 -22.65 -29.74 -26.26
CA ASP A 40 -23.78 -29.91 -25.34
C ASP A 40 -23.40 -30.67 -24.06
N GLU A 41 -22.40 -31.58 -24.10
CA GLU A 41 -21.89 -32.26 -22.89
C GLU A 41 -21.11 -31.34 -21.91
N LEU A 42 -20.67 -30.16 -22.35
CA LEU A 42 -19.90 -29.21 -21.53
C LEU A 42 -20.76 -28.15 -20.82
N MET A 43 -22.07 -28.12 -21.09
CA MET A 43 -22.99 -27.09 -20.57
C MET A 43 -23.51 -27.37 -19.16
N ASP A 44 -23.35 -28.58 -18.62
CA ASP A 44 -24.03 -28.96 -17.38
C ASP A 44 -23.20 -28.90 -16.08
N ILE A 45 -21.87 -28.64 -16.09
CA ILE A 45 -21.09 -28.61 -14.82
C ILE A 45 -19.92 -27.59 -14.77
N VAL A 46 -19.94 -26.48 -15.53
CA VAL A 46 -18.72 -25.68 -15.69
C VAL A 46 -18.93 -24.16 -15.58
N THR A 47 -18.10 -23.49 -14.79
CA THR A 47 -18.11 -22.02 -14.63
C THR A 47 -17.73 -21.31 -15.95
N PRO A 48 -18.26 -20.09 -16.20
CA PRO A 48 -17.97 -19.32 -17.43
C PRO A 48 -16.47 -19.18 -17.75
N ASP A 49 -15.64 -19.07 -16.72
CA ASP A 49 -14.18 -18.91 -16.86
C ASP A 49 -13.46 -20.14 -17.45
N ILE A 50 -13.99 -21.36 -17.21
CA ILE A 50 -13.41 -22.60 -17.75
C ILE A 50 -13.82 -22.80 -19.22
N ILE A 51 -15.03 -22.34 -19.57
CA ILE A 51 -15.54 -22.35 -20.95
C ILE A 51 -14.68 -21.42 -21.82
N ASP A 52 -14.45 -20.17 -21.38
CA ASP A 52 -13.60 -19.22 -22.10
C ASP A 52 -12.15 -19.71 -22.25
N PHE A 53 -11.61 -20.38 -21.23
CA PHE A 53 -10.28 -20.99 -21.30
C PHE A 53 -10.21 -22.16 -22.30
N ALA A 54 -11.22 -23.02 -22.34
CA ALA A 54 -11.30 -24.12 -23.30
C ALA A 54 -11.46 -23.63 -24.74
N TYR A 55 -12.30 -22.61 -24.97
CA TYR A 55 -12.45 -21.96 -26.28
C TYR A 55 -11.14 -21.33 -26.76
N SER A 56 -10.41 -20.65 -25.89
CA SER A 56 -9.10 -20.06 -26.21
C SER A 56 -8.06 -21.12 -26.62
N GLN A 57 -8.03 -22.28 -25.95
CA GLN A 57 -7.13 -23.38 -26.33
C GLN A 57 -7.51 -24.02 -27.66
N LEU A 58 -8.81 -24.19 -27.93
CA LEU A 58 -9.34 -24.71 -29.19
C LEU A 58 -8.97 -23.80 -30.38
N GLU A 59 -9.04 -22.49 -30.19
CA GLU A 59 -8.69 -21.52 -31.22
C GLU A 59 -7.17 -21.49 -31.48
N ALA A 60 -6.36 -21.57 -30.42
CA ALA A 60 -4.90 -21.70 -30.55
C ALA A 60 -4.49 -22.99 -31.29
N LEU A 61 -5.17 -24.11 -31.03
CA LEU A 61 -4.91 -25.39 -31.70
C LEU A 61 -5.23 -25.32 -33.20
N LYS A 62 -6.33 -24.64 -33.58
CA LYS A 62 -6.70 -24.42 -34.99
C LYS A 62 -5.61 -23.66 -35.73
N VAL A 63 -5.20 -22.50 -35.21
CA VAL A 63 -4.16 -21.67 -35.83
C VAL A 63 -2.83 -22.43 -35.94
N LEU A 64 -2.46 -23.19 -34.90
CA LEU A 64 -1.22 -23.96 -34.91
C LEU A 64 -1.22 -25.05 -35.99
N ASN A 65 -2.33 -25.78 -36.15
CA ASN A 65 -2.44 -26.84 -37.14
C ASN A 65 -2.50 -26.31 -38.58
N GLU A 66 -3.02 -25.10 -38.81
CA GLU A 66 -2.90 -24.44 -40.12
C GLU A 66 -1.44 -24.17 -40.49
N VAL A 67 -0.65 -23.66 -39.54
CA VAL A 67 0.80 -23.44 -39.74
C VAL A 67 1.52 -24.77 -40.01
N PHE A 68 1.17 -25.83 -39.28
CA PHE A 68 1.76 -27.16 -39.49
C PHE A 68 1.41 -27.70 -40.88
N HIS A 69 0.17 -27.55 -41.34
CA HIS A 69 -0.25 -27.95 -42.68
C HIS A 69 0.54 -27.22 -43.77
N LEU A 70 0.71 -25.89 -43.65
CA LEU A 70 1.50 -25.10 -44.60
C LEU A 70 2.97 -25.54 -44.67
N LEU A 71 3.51 -26.07 -43.58
CA LEU A 71 4.89 -26.56 -43.47
C LEU A 71 5.01 -28.08 -43.65
N LYS A 72 3.92 -28.78 -44.02
CA LYS A 72 3.83 -30.25 -44.16
C LYS A 72 4.23 -31.03 -42.89
N ILE A 73 3.87 -30.51 -41.73
CA ILE A 73 4.06 -31.15 -40.42
C ILE A 73 2.71 -31.71 -39.97
N GLU A 74 2.71 -32.90 -39.36
CA GLU A 74 1.48 -33.53 -38.88
C GLU A 74 0.78 -32.70 -37.80
N PRO A 75 -0.56 -32.64 -37.77
CA PRO A 75 -1.32 -31.89 -36.79
C PRO A 75 -1.19 -32.44 -35.37
N VAL A 76 -1.58 -31.63 -34.38
CA VAL A 76 -1.63 -31.98 -32.95
C VAL A 76 -3.06 -31.86 -32.46
N ASN A 77 -3.49 -32.87 -31.69
CA ASN A 77 -4.87 -32.99 -31.22
C ASN A 77 -5.09 -32.51 -29.78
N ASP A 78 -4.02 -32.30 -28.99
CA ASP A 78 -4.09 -31.80 -27.61
C ASP A 78 -2.81 -31.01 -27.24
N ILE A 79 -2.96 -29.87 -26.58
CA ILE A 79 -1.88 -28.99 -26.11
C ILE A 79 -1.24 -29.52 -24.80
N ARG A 80 -1.90 -30.45 -24.10
CA ARG A 80 -1.45 -30.99 -22.80
C ARG A 80 -0.21 -31.88 -22.89
N HIS A 81 0.14 -32.41 -24.06
CA HIS A 81 1.36 -33.20 -24.27
C HIS A 81 2.56 -32.31 -24.64
N THR A 82 3.18 -31.73 -23.61
CA THR A 82 4.22 -30.70 -23.72
C THR A 82 5.47 -31.11 -24.50
N ASN A 83 5.93 -32.37 -24.42
CA ASN A 83 7.15 -32.81 -25.11
C ASN A 83 6.96 -32.99 -26.62
N LYS A 84 5.89 -33.67 -27.04
CA LYS A 84 5.60 -33.91 -28.47
C LYS A 84 5.25 -32.62 -29.21
N LEU A 85 4.55 -31.70 -28.54
CA LEU A 85 4.28 -30.35 -29.05
C LEU A 85 5.59 -29.55 -29.23
N ARG A 86 6.51 -29.65 -28.26
CA ARG A 86 7.80 -28.95 -28.31
C ARG A 86 8.69 -29.45 -29.44
N GLU A 87 8.71 -30.76 -29.71
CA GLU A 87 9.42 -31.34 -30.85
C GLU A 87 8.86 -30.83 -32.18
N LYS A 88 7.53 -30.80 -32.34
CA LYS A 88 6.89 -30.28 -33.56
C LYS A 88 7.12 -28.78 -33.76
N LEU A 89 7.12 -27.99 -32.69
CA LEU A 89 7.49 -26.57 -32.74
C LEU A 89 8.95 -26.36 -33.15
N ASN A 90 9.86 -27.23 -32.72
CA ASN A 90 11.24 -27.21 -33.19
C ASN A 90 11.34 -27.56 -34.68
N SER A 91 10.57 -28.55 -35.16
CA SER A 91 10.48 -28.87 -36.60
C SER A 91 9.97 -27.69 -37.43
N VAL A 92 8.99 -26.94 -36.92
CA VAL A 92 8.51 -25.69 -37.56
C VAL A 92 9.63 -24.67 -37.67
N ASN A 93 10.37 -24.41 -36.59
CA ASN A 93 11.48 -23.45 -36.60
C ASN A 93 12.57 -23.84 -37.61
N ILE A 94 12.91 -25.14 -37.70
CA ILE A 94 13.88 -25.63 -38.67
C ILE A 94 13.36 -25.43 -40.11
N ALA A 95 12.10 -25.79 -40.38
CA ALA A 95 11.50 -25.63 -41.70
C ALA A 95 11.45 -24.17 -42.15
N LEU A 96 11.08 -23.25 -41.26
CA LEU A 96 11.06 -21.81 -41.54
C LEU A 96 12.47 -21.24 -41.78
N ASN A 97 13.45 -21.66 -40.99
CA ASN A 97 14.84 -21.23 -41.19
C ASN A 97 15.39 -21.69 -42.54
N ASN A 98 15.09 -22.93 -42.95
CA ASN A 98 15.49 -23.44 -44.26
C ASN A 98 14.81 -22.68 -45.41
N LEU A 99 13.54 -22.30 -45.24
CA LEU A 99 12.81 -21.52 -46.24
C LEU A 99 13.41 -20.11 -46.38
N CYS A 100 13.73 -19.47 -45.25
CA CYS A 100 14.41 -18.19 -45.20
C CYS A 100 15.81 -18.26 -45.83
N GLU A 101 16.59 -19.29 -45.55
CA GLU A 101 17.90 -19.49 -46.19
C GLU A 101 17.77 -19.69 -47.70
N THR A 102 16.75 -20.40 -48.16
CA THR A 102 16.50 -20.63 -49.60
C THR A 102 16.15 -19.32 -50.29
N ILE A 103 15.34 -18.47 -49.66
CA ILE A 103 14.99 -17.12 -50.15
C ILE A 103 16.22 -16.19 -50.16
N LEU A 104 17.10 -16.29 -49.16
CA LEU A 104 18.33 -15.51 -49.09
C LEU A 104 19.35 -15.96 -50.15
N LYS A 105 19.46 -17.27 -50.38
CA LYS A 105 20.31 -17.84 -51.44
C LYS A 105 19.80 -17.43 -52.82
N SER A 106 18.49 -17.49 -53.07
CA SER A 106 17.90 -17.07 -54.36
C SER A 106 18.05 -15.58 -54.65
N LYS A 107 18.02 -14.71 -53.62
CA LYS A 107 18.35 -13.29 -53.76
C LYS A 107 19.83 -13.05 -54.05
N THR A 108 20.72 -13.84 -53.45
CA THR A 108 22.17 -13.73 -53.68
C THR A 108 22.53 -14.10 -55.13
N THR A 109 21.85 -15.07 -55.75
CA THR A 109 22.08 -15.45 -57.16
C THR A 109 21.65 -14.36 -58.16
N MET A 110 20.72 -13.48 -57.80
CA MET A 110 20.33 -12.34 -58.65
C MET A 110 21.33 -11.17 -58.62
N ILE A 111 22.26 -11.15 -57.67
CA ILE A 111 23.23 -10.05 -57.50
C ILE A 111 24.54 -10.32 -58.30
N GLN A 112 24.74 -11.52 -58.85
CA GLN A 112 25.98 -11.92 -59.53
C GLN A 112 25.96 -11.83 -61.07
N ASN A 113 24.92 -11.22 -61.68
CA ASN A 113 24.97 -10.76 -63.06
C ASN A 113 24.90 -9.22 -63.12
N PRO A 114 26.00 -8.50 -62.85
CA PRO A 114 26.03 -7.06 -63.03
C PRO A 114 26.41 -6.78 -64.48
N ASN A 115 25.42 -6.70 -65.37
CA ASN A 115 25.51 -5.93 -66.61
C ASN A 115 24.13 -5.82 -67.25
N GLU A 116 23.34 -4.90 -66.72
CA GLU A 116 22.43 -4.03 -67.46
C GLU A 116 21.86 -3.05 -66.43
N SER A 117 22.51 -1.90 -66.30
CA SER A 117 21.88 -0.75 -65.66
C SER A 117 20.72 -0.31 -66.56
N VAL A 118 19.56 -0.96 -66.39
CA VAL A 118 18.32 -0.44 -66.95
C VAL A 118 18.04 0.86 -66.19
N SER A 119 18.39 2.00 -66.78
CA SER A 119 17.96 3.29 -66.25
C SER A 119 16.44 3.39 -66.44
N MET A 120 15.69 2.94 -65.44
CA MET A 120 14.27 3.22 -65.38
C MET A 120 14.10 4.73 -65.22
N ASN A 121 13.55 5.37 -66.25
CA ASN A 121 13.30 6.80 -66.26
C ASN A 121 12.08 7.08 -65.37
N ILE A 122 12.30 7.22 -64.05
CA ILE A 122 11.25 7.48 -63.06
C ILE A 122 10.64 8.84 -63.36
N LYS A 123 9.34 8.87 -63.66
CA LYS A 123 8.62 10.12 -63.94
C LYS A 123 8.33 10.83 -62.61
N LEU A 124 8.21 12.16 -62.66
CA LEU A 124 7.81 12.95 -61.50
C LEU A 124 6.48 12.46 -60.89
N ASN A 125 5.56 11.97 -61.73
CA ASN A 125 4.28 11.42 -61.30
C ASN A 125 4.41 10.12 -60.47
N ASP A 126 5.45 9.33 -60.72
CA ASP A 126 5.73 8.09 -59.98
C ASP A 126 6.21 8.43 -58.56
N CYS A 127 7.09 9.43 -58.43
CA CYS A 127 7.55 9.95 -57.13
C CYS A 127 6.40 10.55 -56.31
N GLN A 128 5.50 11.29 -56.96
CA GLN A 128 4.35 11.90 -56.30
C GLN A 128 3.33 10.84 -55.83
N SER A 129 3.10 9.81 -56.64
CA SER A 129 2.27 8.66 -56.29
C SER A 129 2.84 7.90 -55.09
N LEU A 130 4.16 7.68 -55.08
CA LEU A 130 4.85 7.02 -53.97
C LEU A 130 4.74 7.82 -52.66
N LEU A 131 5.04 9.12 -52.69
CA LEU A 131 4.95 9.98 -51.49
C LEU A 131 3.52 10.08 -50.95
N ASN A 132 2.52 10.13 -51.83
CA ASN A 132 1.12 10.10 -51.44
C ASN A 132 0.75 8.75 -50.80
N GLY A 133 1.24 7.63 -51.33
CA GLY A 133 1.06 6.31 -50.72
C GLY A 133 1.69 6.20 -49.33
N ILE A 134 2.90 6.74 -49.14
CA ILE A 134 3.56 6.79 -47.83
C ILE A 134 2.75 7.67 -46.86
N LYS A 135 2.21 8.80 -47.33
CA LYS A 135 1.35 9.67 -46.52
C LYS A 135 0.06 8.97 -46.10
N GLN A 136 -0.59 8.22 -46.99
CA GLN A 136 -1.76 7.41 -46.62
C GLN A 136 -1.39 6.35 -45.58
N PHE A 137 -0.27 5.64 -45.78
CA PHE A 137 0.18 4.62 -44.84
C PHE A 137 0.57 5.19 -43.47
N PHE A 138 1.11 6.41 -43.44
CA PHE A 138 1.40 7.15 -42.20
C PHE A 138 0.16 7.32 -41.33
N PHE A 139 -0.99 7.68 -41.91
CA PHE A 139 -2.24 7.85 -41.15
C PHE A 139 -2.80 6.54 -40.59
N LEU A 140 -2.51 5.41 -41.24
CA LEU A 140 -2.93 4.08 -40.78
C LEU A 140 -1.94 3.45 -39.78
N SER A 141 -0.77 4.05 -39.61
CA SER A 141 0.33 3.49 -38.83
C SER A 141 0.30 3.89 -37.36
N LYS A 142 0.85 3.04 -36.50
CA LYS A 142 1.10 3.37 -35.08
C LYS A 142 2.25 4.37 -34.94
N LYS A 143 2.34 5.05 -33.79
CA LYS A 143 3.30 6.15 -33.54
C LYS A 143 4.77 5.81 -33.86
N GLU A 144 5.20 4.58 -33.56
CA GLU A 144 6.54 4.10 -33.90
C GLU A 144 6.78 4.10 -35.41
N GLN A 145 5.89 3.45 -36.13
CA GLN A 145 5.95 3.30 -37.58
C GLN A 145 5.71 4.65 -38.29
N GLN A 146 4.89 5.53 -37.72
CA GLN A 146 4.75 6.92 -38.18
C GLN A 146 6.10 7.64 -38.21
N ILE A 147 6.86 7.62 -37.12
CA ILE A 147 8.18 8.28 -37.06
C ILE A 147 9.17 7.61 -38.02
N GLN A 148 9.12 6.28 -38.16
CA GLN A 148 9.93 5.55 -39.14
C GLN A 148 9.61 5.99 -40.57
N LEU A 149 8.33 6.11 -40.95
CA LEU A 149 7.91 6.52 -42.30
C LEU A 149 8.33 7.95 -42.62
N LEU A 150 8.29 8.86 -41.64
CA LEU A 150 8.74 10.24 -41.83
C LEU A 150 10.24 10.34 -42.18
N THR A 151 11.06 9.32 -41.86
CA THR A 151 12.48 9.28 -42.28
C THR A 151 12.66 9.12 -43.80
N ILE A 152 11.62 8.70 -44.53
CA ILE A 152 11.64 8.52 -45.99
C ILE A 152 11.45 9.86 -46.74
N ALA A 153 10.99 10.92 -46.05
CA ALA A 153 10.80 12.23 -46.67
C ALA A 153 12.07 12.66 -47.44
N PRO A 154 11.98 13.42 -48.54
CA PRO A 154 13.17 13.84 -49.28
C PRO A 154 14.23 14.53 -48.39
N PRO A 155 15.54 14.34 -48.65
CA PRO A 155 16.60 14.86 -47.77
C PRO A 155 16.61 16.38 -47.65
N ASP A 156 16.15 17.09 -48.68
CA ASP A 156 16.07 18.56 -48.69
C ASP A 156 14.85 19.11 -47.94
N TRP A 157 14.00 18.25 -47.37
CA TRP A 157 12.83 18.70 -46.62
C TRP A 157 13.20 19.02 -45.17
N GLY A 158 13.05 20.29 -44.82
CA GLY A 158 13.13 20.73 -43.42
C GLY A 158 11.88 20.36 -42.61
N ARG A 159 11.98 20.50 -41.29
CA ARG A 159 10.94 20.10 -40.31
C ARG A 159 9.53 20.59 -40.65
N LYS A 160 9.38 21.88 -41.01
CA LYS A 160 8.10 22.52 -41.34
C LYS A 160 7.47 21.96 -42.62
N LYS A 161 8.30 21.56 -43.58
CA LYS A 161 7.83 20.99 -44.85
C LYS A 161 7.33 19.57 -44.66
N ILE A 162 8.02 18.78 -43.83
CA ILE A 162 7.57 17.44 -43.42
C ILE A 162 6.27 17.52 -42.63
N GLU A 163 6.21 18.43 -41.64
CA GLU A 163 5.02 18.68 -40.82
C GLU A 163 3.80 19.03 -41.70
N PHE A 164 3.94 20.02 -42.57
CA PHE A 164 2.87 20.45 -43.48
C PHE A 164 2.43 19.33 -44.44
N TYR A 165 3.38 18.61 -45.04
CA TYR A 165 3.04 17.58 -46.02
C TYR A 165 2.40 16.35 -45.38
N PHE A 166 2.92 15.85 -44.26
CA PHE A 166 2.41 14.64 -43.60
C PHE A 166 1.29 14.92 -42.57
N GLY A 167 1.06 16.17 -42.17
CA GLY A 167 0.10 16.51 -41.11
C GLY A 167 0.50 15.96 -39.75
N CYS A 168 1.81 15.79 -39.50
CA CYS A 168 2.35 15.28 -38.25
C CYS A 168 2.67 16.42 -37.27
N THR A 169 3.05 16.09 -36.02
CA THR A 169 3.48 17.11 -35.06
C THR A 169 4.91 17.60 -35.33
N GLU A 170 5.24 18.84 -34.96
CA GLU A 170 6.63 19.36 -35.05
C GLU A 170 7.63 18.47 -34.30
N HIS A 171 7.21 17.84 -33.19
CA HIS A 171 8.03 16.89 -32.47
C HIS A 171 8.37 15.64 -33.30
N GLN A 172 7.39 15.06 -33.99
CA GLN A 172 7.60 13.88 -34.84
C GLN A 172 8.51 14.19 -36.03
N SER A 173 8.33 15.35 -36.69
CA SER A 173 9.18 15.75 -37.81
C SER A 173 10.62 16.00 -37.37
N LYS A 174 10.82 16.64 -36.21
CA LYS A 174 12.16 16.81 -35.60
C LYS A 174 12.79 15.47 -35.24
N GLN A 175 12.04 14.58 -34.60
CA GLN A 175 12.53 13.27 -34.19
C GLN A 175 12.94 12.42 -35.41
N ALA A 176 12.14 12.41 -36.47
CA ALA A 176 12.43 11.68 -37.70
C ALA A 176 13.69 12.19 -38.42
N LEU A 177 13.92 13.51 -38.46
CA LEU A 177 15.14 14.08 -39.04
C LEU A 177 16.40 13.68 -38.27
N ILE A 178 16.35 13.73 -36.93
CA ILE A 178 17.46 13.28 -36.08
C ILE A 178 17.71 11.78 -36.31
N LEU A 179 16.64 10.98 -36.27
CA LEU A 179 16.71 9.54 -36.43
C LEU A 179 17.31 9.15 -37.79
N ARG A 180 16.90 9.82 -38.87
CA ARG A 180 17.46 9.62 -40.21
C ARG A 180 18.93 10.02 -40.28
N LYS A 181 19.31 11.16 -39.66
CA LYS A 181 20.71 11.60 -39.64
C LYS A 181 21.61 10.61 -38.91
N SER A 182 21.11 10.00 -37.84
CA SER A 182 21.87 9.06 -37.02
C SER A 182 21.90 7.63 -37.57
N TYR A 183 20.80 7.16 -38.18
CA TYR A 183 20.61 5.74 -38.51
C TYR A 183 20.07 5.46 -39.92
N GLY A 184 19.87 6.50 -40.74
CA GLY A 184 19.44 6.35 -42.14
C GLY A 184 17.92 6.27 -42.36
N VAL A 185 17.55 6.02 -43.61
CA VAL A 185 16.14 5.89 -44.04
C VAL A 185 15.56 4.58 -43.47
N LEU A 186 14.30 4.64 -43.01
CA LEU A 186 13.58 3.55 -42.33
C LEU A 186 14.17 3.12 -40.98
N ALA A 187 14.97 3.98 -40.33
CA ALA A 187 15.41 3.75 -38.96
C ALA A 187 14.22 3.65 -37.98
N ARG A 188 14.28 2.69 -37.06
CA ARG A 188 13.24 2.49 -36.04
C ARG A 188 13.50 3.37 -34.81
N PRO A 189 12.50 4.09 -34.30
CA PRO A 189 12.64 4.83 -33.05
C PRO A 189 12.75 3.85 -31.88
N VAL A 190 13.76 4.03 -31.04
CA VAL A 190 13.83 3.31 -29.77
C VAL A 190 12.92 4.01 -28.78
N PHE A 191 11.76 3.42 -28.50
CA PHE A 191 10.97 3.80 -27.34
C PHE A 191 11.54 3.04 -26.14
N PHE A 192 11.99 3.75 -25.11
CA PHE A 192 12.20 3.12 -23.82
C PHE A 192 10.83 2.57 -23.40
N SER A 193 10.71 1.25 -23.35
CA SER A 193 9.58 0.61 -22.70
C SER A 193 9.51 1.17 -21.27
N GLY A 194 8.33 1.67 -20.89
CA GLY A 194 8.13 2.33 -19.61
C GLY A 194 8.66 1.48 -18.45
N ASN A 195 9.27 2.15 -17.47
CA ASN A 195 9.76 1.64 -16.18
C ASN A 195 9.76 0.11 -16.04
N SER A 196 10.94 -0.50 -16.02
CA SER A 196 11.10 -1.90 -15.62
C SER A 196 10.24 -2.18 -14.37
N PRO A 197 9.46 -3.28 -14.34
CA PRO A 197 8.66 -3.63 -13.19
C PRO A 197 9.52 -3.60 -11.93
N ILE A 198 9.05 -2.92 -10.89
CA ILE A 198 9.76 -2.91 -9.61
C ILE A 198 9.94 -4.35 -9.16
N GLN A 199 11.15 -4.65 -8.70
CA GLN A 199 11.50 -5.98 -8.22
C GLN A 199 10.55 -6.40 -7.10
N LYS A 200 10.09 -7.64 -7.12
CA LYS A 200 9.18 -8.17 -6.09
C LYS A 200 9.78 -8.01 -4.68
N ALA A 201 11.08 -8.20 -4.53
CA ALA A 201 11.80 -7.96 -3.28
C ALA A 201 11.59 -6.53 -2.73
N THR A 202 11.61 -5.51 -3.60
CA THR A 202 11.34 -4.12 -3.21
C THR A 202 9.87 -3.93 -2.80
N ILE A 203 8.94 -4.61 -3.46
CA ILE A 203 7.51 -4.57 -3.08
C ILE A 203 7.34 -5.17 -1.68
N ASP A 204 7.93 -6.33 -1.45
CA ASP A 204 7.82 -7.05 -0.17
C ASP A 204 8.45 -6.22 0.97
N GLN A 205 9.58 -5.55 0.72
CA GLN A 205 10.19 -4.62 1.68
C GLN A 205 9.30 -3.42 2.00
N VAL A 206 8.63 -2.83 1.00
CA VAL A 206 7.70 -1.71 1.23
C VAL A 206 6.47 -2.18 2.02
N VAL A 207 5.93 -3.37 1.71
CA VAL A 207 4.81 -3.95 2.45
C VAL A 207 5.21 -4.22 3.90
N GLN A 208 6.37 -4.84 4.12
CA GLN A 208 6.90 -5.11 5.45
C GLN A 208 7.15 -3.83 6.25
N PHE A 209 7.66 -2.78 5.60
CA PHE A 209 7.84 -1.46 6.22
C PHE A 209 6.51 -0.86 6.70
N TYR A 210 5.46 -0.96 5.89
CA TYR A 210 4.14 -0.52 6.33
C TYR A 210 3.59 -1.36 7.49
N GLU A 211 3.94 -2.64 7.58
CA GLU A 211 3.52 -3.52 8.68
C GLU A 211 4.32 -3.32 9.99
N ASP A 212 5.37 -2.50 9.98
CA ASP A 212 6.16 -2.20 11.17
C ASP A 212 5.32 -1.43 12.22
N ASP A 213 5.43 -1.83 13.49
CA ASP A 213 4.78 -1.21 14.66
C ASP A 213 5.24 0.24 14.92
N LYS A 214 6.33 0.68 14.27
CA LYS A 214 6.77 2.08 14.24
C LYS A 214 5.94 2.95 13.29
N ILE A 215 5.41 2.36 12.22
CA ILE A 215 4.71 3.09 11.14
C ILE A 215 3.20 2.94 11.28
N THR A 216 2.76 1.73 11.66
CA THR A 216 1.35 1.41 11.82
C THR A 216 1.10 0.66 13.11
N ARG A 217 -0.09 0.80 13.68
CA ARG A 217 -0.54 0.05 14.85
C ARG A 217 -1.63 -0.93 14.49
N GLN A 218 -1.57 -2.14 15.02
CA GLN A 218 -2.62 -3.13 14.83
C GLN A 218 -3.93 -2.72 15.52
N SER A 219 -5.07 -2.99 14.87
CA SER A 219 -6.39 -2.82 15.49
C SER A 219 -6.57 -3.78 16.67
N SER A 220 -7.15 -3.27 17.76
CA SER A 220 -7.57 -4.06 18.92
C SER A 220 -8.93 -4.74 18.71
N ASN A 221 -9.71 -4.29 17.72
CA ASN A 221 -11.04 -4.83 17.48
C ASN A 221 -10.96 -6.19 16.76
N LYS A 222 -11.58 -7.22 17.35
CA LYS A 222 -11.59 -8.58 16.79
C LYS A 222 -12.20 -8.65 15.39
N LYS A 223 -13.14 -7.75 15.06
CA LYS A 223 -13.83 -7.70 13.76
C LYS A 223 -13.01 -7.02 12.66
N ASP A 224 -11.92 -6.34 13.01
CA ASP A 224 -11.11 -5.57 12.07
C ASP A 224 -10.11 -6.49 11.35
N ARG A 225 -10.64 -7.37 10.50
CA ARG A 225 -9.88 -8.40 9.79
C ARG A 225 -10.32 -8.47 8.33
N ILE A 226 -9.41 -8.88 7.45
CA ILE A 226 -9.66 -9.08 6.03
C ILE A 226 -8.92 -10.31 5.54
N LYS A 227 -9.58 -11.11 4.69
CA LYS A 227 -8.96 -12.25 4.02
C LYS A 227 -8.31 -11.78 2.72
N VAL A 228 -7.01 -11.99 2.59
CA VAL A 228 -6.22 -11.67 1.39
C VAL A 228 -5.47 -12.92 0.97
N ASN A 229 -5.71 -13.40 -0.25
CA ASN A 229 -5.09 -14.62 -0.80
C ASN A 229 -5.23 -15.85 0.11
N GLY A 230 -6.36 -15.99 0.80
CA GLY A 230 -6.60 -17.09 1.73
C GLY A 230 -6.10 -16.86 3.15
N GLU A 231 -5.19 -15.91 3.38
CA GLU A 231 -4.67 -15.55 4.70
C GLU A 231 -5.50 -14.46 5.37
N GLU A 232 -5.75 -14.61 6.67
CA GLU A 232 -6.38 -13.57 7.47
C GLU A 232 -5.34 -12.52 7.89
N LYS A 233 -5.58 -11.26 7.52
CA LYS A 233 -4.78 -10.10 7.93
C LYS A 233 -5.61 -9.20 8.84
N ILE A 234 -5.00 -8.73 9.91
CA ILE A 234 -5.62 -7.79 10.86
C ILE A 234 -5.42 -6.37 10.34
N PHE A 235 -6.43 -5.51 10.46
CA PHE A 235 -6.25 -4.11 10.08
C PHE A 235 -5.19 -3.44 10.93
N ARG A 236 -4.44 -2.54 10.30
CA ARG A 236 -3.47 -1.68 10.95
C ARG A 236 -3.76 -0.23 10.58
N PHE A 237 -3.52 0.69 11.49
CA PHE A 237 -3.75 2.12 11.31
C PHE A 237 -2.41 2.85 11.25
N MET A 238 -2.25 3.76 10.29
CA MET A 238 -1.05 4.58 10.15
C MET A 238 -0.93 5.53 11.35
N GLU A 239 0.26 5.56 11.93
CA GLU A 239 0.63 6.44 13.05
C GLU A 239 1.20 7.78 12.55
N MET A 240 1.46 7.88 11.24
CA MET A 240 1.99 9.07 10.55
C MET A 240 1.38 9.20 9.17
N THR A 241 1.58 10.34 8.51
CA THR A 241 1.15 10.51 7.12
C THR A 241 1.94 9.59 6.19
N ILE A 242 1.34 9.21 5.05
CA ILE A 242 2.05 8.40 4.05
C ILE A 242 3.30 9.13 3.53
N LYS A 243 3.29 10.47 3.54
CA LYS A 243 4.42 11.30 3.12
C LYS A 243 5.59 11.16 4.09
N GLU A 244 5.33 11.25 5.39
CA GLU A 244 6.34 11.04 6.44
C GLU A 244 6.89 9.62 6.38
N ALA A 245 6.02 8.62 6.24
CA ALA A 245 6.43 7.23 6.09
C ALA A 245 7.33 7.02 4.86
N TYR A 246 7.04 7.68 3.74
CA TYR A 246 7.89 7.64 2.54
C TYR A 246 9.28 8.26 2.78
N LEU A 247 9.33 9.41 3.45
CA LEU A 247 10.60 10.07 3.77
C LEU A 247 11.45 9.19 4.69
N LEU A 248 10.82 8.59 5.70
CA LEU A 248 11.49 7.68 6.61
C LEU A 248 11.97 6.41 5.89
N PHE A 249 11.14 5.82 5.02
CA PHE A 249 11.54 4.66 4.20
C PHE A 249 12.78 4.96 3.36
N LYS A 250 12.87 6.17 2.79
CA LYS A 250 14.01 6.61 1.98
C LYS A 250 15.27 6.82 2.79
N ASP A 251 15.13 7.34 4.01
CA ASP A 251 16.23 7.52 4.96
C ASP A 251 16.80 6.17 5.40
N GLU A 252 15.91 5.21 5.74
CA GLU A 252 16.31 3.86 6.15
C GLU A 252 16.80 2.99 4.98
N ASN A 253 16.35 3.26 3.75
CA ASN A 253 16.67 2.46 2.56
C ASN A 253 17.17 3.34 1.38
N PRO A 254 18.33 3.99 1.51
CA PRO A 254 18.82 4.97 0.53
C PRO A 254 19.14 4.35 -0.84
N THR A 255 19.42 3.05 -0.89
CA THR A 255 19.73 2.31 -2.13
C THR A 255 18.48 1.97 -2.95
N ILE A 256 17.28 1.97 -2.34
CA ILE A 256 16.04 1.57 -2.99
C ILE A 256 15.47 2.71 -3.82
N ARG A 257 15.49 2.53 -5.14
CA ARG A 257 14.90 3.48 -6.10
C ARG A 257 13.40 3.25 -6.27
N ILE A 258 12.62 3.74 -5.33
CA ILE A 258 11.15 3.85 -5.44
C ILE A 258 10.72 5.32 -5.51
N GLY A 259 9.74 5.63 -6.35
CA GLY A 259 9.12 6.96 -6.42
C GLY A 259 7.89 7.09 -5.51
N HIS A 260 7.58 8.31 -5.11
CA HIS A 260 6.48 8.64 -4.19
C HIS A 260 5.13 8.02 -4.61
N SER A 261 4.68 8.24 -5.86
CA SER A 261 3.40 7.71 -6.34
C SER A 261 3.32 6.19 -6.27
N LYS A 262 4.45 5.50 -6.47
CA LYS A 262 4.49 4.05 -6.45
C LYS A 262 4.52 3.50 -5.02
N PHE A 263 5.24 4.14 -4.11
CA PHE A 263 5.18 3.82 -2.68
C PHE A 263 3.75 3.93 -2.15
N TYR A 264 3.05 5.02 -2.48
CA TYR A 264 1.64 5.23 -2.11
C TYR A 264 0.72 4.13 -2.64
N ALA A 265 0.93 3.72 -3.89
CA ALA A 265 0.15 2.66 -4.53
C ALA A 265 0.45 1.25 -3.94
N LEU A 266 1.61 1.05 -3.33
CA LEU A 266 2.00 -0.21 -2.70
C LEU A 266 1.46 -0.37 -1.27
N LYS A 267 0.79 0.65 -0.72
CA LYS A 267 0.17 0.56 0.61
C LYS A 267 -0.88 -0.57 0.65
N PRO A 268 -0.70 -1.59 1.51
CA PRO A 268 -1.65 -2.69 1.64
C PRO A 268 -3.09 -2.25 1.98
N LYS A 269 -4.08 -3.06 1.56
CA LYS A 269 -5.51 -2.78 1.79
C LYS A 269 -5.92 -2.83 3.27
N TRP A 270 -5.23 -3.66 4.06
CA TRP A 270 -5.43 -3.79 5.51
C TRP A 270 -4.80 -2.63 6.30
N ILE A 271 -4.08 -1.72 5.63
CA ILE A 271 -3.47 -0.56 6.27
C ILE A 271 -4.30 0.69 6.00
N LYS A 272 -4.93 1.20 7.06
CA LYS A 272 -5.85 2.34 7.05
C LYS A 272 -5.15 3.61 7.54
N ILE A 273 -5.52 4.76 7.00
CA ILE A 273 -4.86 6.04 7.32
C ILE A 273 -5.40 6.64 8.62
N LYS A 274 -6.71 6.53 8.86
CA LYS A 274 -7.34 7.11 10.04
C LYS A 274 -7.44 6.04 11.13
N SER A 275 -6.71 6.22 12.22
CA SER A 275 -7.02 5.57 13.48
C SER A 275 -8.29 6.20 14.06
N PRO A 276 -9.29 5.41 14.50
CA PRO A 276 -10.42 5.93 15.26
C PRO A 276 -10.06 6.33 16.70
N TYR A 277 -8.83 6.06 17.14
CA TYR A 277 -8.36 6.29 18.51
C TYR A 277 -7.10 7.16 18.51
N LEU A 278 -7.04 8.11 19.45
CA LEU A 278 -5.87 8.93 19.74
C LEU A 278 -4.78 8.09 20.44
N ASN A 279 -3.52 8.34 20.13
CA ASN A 279 -2.40 7.47 20.50
C ASN A 279 -2.00 7.55 21.97
N CYS A 280 -2.06 8.75 22.55
CA CYS A 280 -1.75 9.01 23.94
C CYS A 280 -2.73 10.07 24.42
N LEU A 281 -3.45 9.78 25.51
CA LEU A 281 -4.37 10.71 26.18
C LEU A 281 -3.89 10.99 27.60
N CYS A 282 -2.58 10.92 27.84
CA CYS A 282 -2.04 11.33 29.12
C CYS A 282 -2.14 12.86 29.25
N THR A 283 -2.28 13.35 30.47
CA THR A 283 -2.39 14.79 30.73
C THR A 283 -1.14 15.55 30.29
N TYR A 284 0.04 14.92 30.26
CA TYR A 284 1.27 15.57 29.79
C TYR A 284 1.22 15.90 28.30
N HIS A 285 0.90 14.93 27.43
CA HIS A 285 0.82 15.15 25.99
C HIS A 285 -0.42 15.97 25.62
N GLU A 286 -1.56 15.73 26.25
CA GLU A 286 -2.81 16.41 25.91
C GLU A 286 -2.76 17.90 26.30
N ASN A 287 -2.29 18.24 27.50
CA ASN A 287 -2.18 19.64 27.90
C ASN A 287 -1.17 20.40 27.05
N PHE A 288 -0.03 19.78 26.76
CA PHE A 288 0.97 20.40 25.89
C PHE A 288 0.46 20.54 24.45
N TYR A 289 -0.32 19.58 23.95
CA TYR A 289 -0.99 19.69 22.66
C TYR A 289 -1.96 20.88 22.63
N LEU A 290 -2.80 21.06 23.66
CA LEU A 290 -3.74 22.18 23.74
C LEU A 290 -3.03 23.53 23.76
N LEU A 291 -1.93 23.66 24.50
CA LEU A 291 -1.07 24.86 24.49
C LEU A 291 -0.51 25.13 23.09
N LEU A 292 0.05 24.11 22.46
CA LEU A 292 0.65 24.23 21.13
C LEU A 292 -0.40 24.49 20.05
N GLU A 293 -1.62 23.98 20.21
CA GLU A 293 -2.75 24.27 19.31
C GLU A 293 -3.13 25.76 19.39
N SER A 294 -3.21 26.33 20.59
CA SER A 294 -3.46 27.77 20.77
C SER A 294 -2.33 28.62 20.19
N TRP A 295 -1.07 28.23 20.39
CA TRP A 295 0.07 28.89 19.73
C TRP A 295 -0.03 28.83 18.20
N ASN A 296 -0.29 27.62 17.69
CA ASN A 296 -0.42 27.38 16.26
C ASN A 296 -1.57 28.17 15.63
N LYS A 297 -2.61 28.58 16.37
CA LYS A 297 -3.66 29.46 15.83
C LYS A 297 -3.14 30.86 15.51
N GLN A 298 -2.09 31.30 16.19
CA GLN A 298 -1.51 32.64 16.05
C GLN A 298 -0.27 32.71 15.18
N SER A 299 0.38 31.57 14.94
CA SER A 299 1.57 31.49 14.10
C SER A 299 1.24 30.98 12.69
N ASP A 300 1.92 31.52 11.68
CA ASP A 300 1.90 30.97 10.32
C ASP A 300 2.53 29.58 10.27
N THR A 301 3.53 29.34 11.12
CA THR A 301 4.23 28.06 11.19
C THR A 301 3.54 27.15 12.19
N LYS A 302 3.04 26.00 11.71
CA LYS A 302 2.41 24.99 12.56
C LYS A 302 3.46 24.01 13.08
N TRP A 303 3.52 23.88 14.40
CA TRP A 303 4.42 22.98 15.10
C TRP A 303 3.67 21.80 15.70
N ASN A 304 4.35 20.66 15.80
CA ASN A 304 3.93 19.54 16.64
C ASN A 304 5.06 19.15 17.60
N ILE A 305 4.73 18.32 18.59
CA ILE A 305 5.68 17.91 19.65
C ILE A 305 6.94 17.26 19.04
N GLU A 306 6.78 16.37 18.05
CA GLU A 306 7.90 15.69 17.38
C GLU A 306 8.85 16.67 16.69
N GLN A 307 8.30 17.69 16.04
CA GLN A 307 9.08 18.74 15.38
C GLN A 307 9.87 19.55 16.40
N LEU A 308 9.24 19.94 17.52
CA LEU A 308 9.90 20.67 18.61
C LEU A 308 11.05 19.86 19.20
N ILE A 309 10.82 18.57 19.49
CA ILE A 309 11.85 17.66 20.01
C ILE A 309 13.04 17.59 19.02
N LYS A 310 12.76 17.39 17.73
CA LYS A 310 13.79 17.31 16.69
C LYS A 310 14.57 18.60 16.50
N SER A 311 13.94 19.76 16.65
CA SER A 311 14.60 21.07 16.50
C SER A 311 15.41 21.49 17.73
N LEU A 312 14.97 21.10 18.93
CA LEU A 312 15.57 21.57 20.18
C LEU A 312 16.64 20.61 20.72
N LEU A 313 16.47 19.29 20.53
CA LEU A 313 17.46 18.30 21.00
C LEU A 313 18.61 18.11 20.01
N CYS A 314 19.70 17.50 20.48
CA CYS A 314 20.83 17.11 19.63
C CYS A 314 20.42 16.06 18.59
N THR A 315 21.04 16.07 17.41
CA THR A 315 20.79 15.11 16.32
C THR A 315 20.92 13.65 16.79
N SER A 316 21.92 13.37 17.63
CA SER A 316 22.08 12.10 18.33
C SER A 316 21.64 12.25 19.79
N SER A 317 20.33 12.35 20.02
CA SER A 317 19.78 12.59 21.35
C SER A 317 20.02 11.39 22.29
N THR A 318 20.43 11.70 23.52
CA THR A 318 20.65 10.72 24.60
C THR A 318 19.67 10.96 25.74
N GLU A 319 19.61 10.06 26.72
CA GLU A 319 18.81 10.28 27.94
C GLU A 319 19.12 11.62 28.63
N GLN A 320 20.38 12.09 28.56
CA GLN A 320 20.78 13.39 29.10
C GLN A 320 20.11 14.56 28.37
N CYS A 321 19.81 14.43 27.08
CA CYS A 321 19.06 15.44 26.32
C CYS A 321 17.61 15.52 26.82
N TYR A 322 16.94 14.39 26.96
CA TYR A 322 15.54 14.33 27.40
C TYR A 322 15.33 14.67 28.88
N SER A 323 16.38 14.52 29.70
CA SER A 323 16.37 14.93 31.11
C SER A 323 16.90 16.35 31.35
N GLN A 324 17.16 17.12 30.29
CA GLN A 324 17.72 18.48 30.34
C GLN A 324 19.05 18.59 31.12
N LYS A 325 19.90 17.56 31.03
CA LYS A 325 21.25 17.54 31.64
C LYS A 325 22.36 17.57 30.60
N CYS A 326 22.02 17.72 29.32
CA CYS A 326 22.97 17.77 28.23
C CYS A 326 23.53 19.19 28.04
N SER A 327 24.85 19.34 28.11
CA SER A 327 25.53 20.62 27.94
C SER A 327 25.23 21.35 26.63
N ASN A 328 24.74 20.65 25.59
CA ASN A 328 24.50 21.20 24.26
C ASN A 328 23.04 21.65 24.02
N CYS A 329 22.09 21.19 24.83
CA CYS A 329 20.66 21.49 24.66
C CYS A 329 19.86 21.73 25.95
N GLN A 330 20.50 21.68 27.13
CA GLN A 330 19.83 21.95 28.41
C GLN A 330 19.13 23.32 28.48
N ASP A 331 19.66 24.33 27.77
CA ASP A 331 19.13 25.70 27.77
C ASP A 331 18.19 25.98 26.58
N LYS A 332 17.80 24.94 25.82
CA LYS A 332 16.93 25.07 24.64
C LYS A 332 15.48 24.75 24.99
N PHE A 333 14.65 25.79 24.92
CA PHE A 333 13.23 25.72 25.21
C PHE A 333 12.39 26.06 23.96
N PRO A 334 11.11 25.66 23.91
CA PRO A 334 10.20 26.03 22.83
C PRO A 334 10.17 27.52 22.51
N SER A 335 10.22 28.41 23.51
CA SER A 335 10.33 29.87 23.31
C SER A 335 11.49 30.31 22.41
N CYS A 336 12.56 29.51 22.29
CA CYS A 336 13.71 29.82 21.44
C CYS A 336 13.40 29.75 19.94
N ILE A 337 12.33 29.04 19.55
CA ILE A 337 11.96 28.78 18.15
C ILE A 337 10.51 29.13 17.83
N LEU A 338 9.66 29.22 18.86
CA LEU A 338 8.29 29.68 18.74
C LEU A 338 8.29 31.21 18.69
N THR A 339 8.52 31.77 17.49
CA THR A 339 8.41 33.20 17.23
C THR A 339 7.30 33.47 16.22
N LYS A 340 6.60 34.59 16.38
CA LYS A 340 5.76 35.13 15.30
C LYS A 340 6.67 35.62 14.19
N THR A 341 6.36 35.27 12.94
CA THR A 341 6.94 35.95 11.79
C THR A 341 6.41 37.37 11.81
N ASP A 342 7.29 38.38 11.82
CA ASP A 342 6.94 39.80 11.79
C ASP A 342 6.02 40.10 10.60
N SER A 343 4.71 39.99 10.78
CA SER A 343 3.76 40.59 9.86
C SER A 343 3.73 42.07 10.21
N GLU A 344 4.25 42.92 9.31
CA GLU A 344 4.44 44.37 9.43
C GLU A 344 3.16 45.20 9.72
N TYR A 345 2.05 44.58 10.14
CA TYR A 345 0.80 45.25 10.46
C TYR A 345 0.08 44.57 11.63
N SER A 346 0.44 44.92 12.86
CA SER A 346 -0.53 44.90 13.96
C SER A 346 -0.16 45.92 15.04
N ASN A 347 -0.66 47.13 14.86
CA ASN A 347 -1.07 47.97 16.01
C ASN A 347 -2.37 47.35 16.56
N VAL A 348 -2.28 46.19 17.19
CA VAL A 348 -3.43 45.55 17.85
C VAL A 348 -3.02 45.30 19.29
N GLU A 349 -3.90 45.73 20.18
CA GLU A 349 -3.85 45.57 21.64
C GLU A 349 -3.46 44.13 22.02
N ASP A 350 -2.92 43.91 23.22
CA ASP A 350 -2.62 42.59 23.78
C ASP A 350 -3.85 41.66 23.62
N ASP A 351 -3.90 40.92 22.52
CA ASP A 351 -5.03 40.06 22.19
C ASP A 351 -5.07 38.95 23.25
N GLU A 352 -6.12 38.96 24.07
CA GLU A 352 -6.37 37.93 25.06
C GLU A 352 -6.47 36.57 24.35
N ILE A 353 -5.60 35.65 24.73
CA ILE A 353 -5.50 34.31 24.17
C ILE A 353 -6.20 33.35 25.11
N SER A 354 -7.08 32.52 24.56
CA SER A 354 -7.61 31.39 25.31
C SER A 354 -6.99 30.05 24.92
N TRP A 355 -6.82 29.18 25.91
CA TRP A 355 -6.47 27.77 25.71
C TRP A 355 -7.14 26.90 26.76
N PHE A 356 -7.26 25.61 26.45
CA PHE A 356 -7.78 24.63 27.38
C PHE A 356 -6.65 23.89 28.10
N ASN A 357 -6.93 23.43 29.32
CA ASN A 357 -6.01 22.64 30.11
C ASN A 357 -6.77 21.62 30.96
N TRP A 358 -6.33 20.36 31.00
CA TRP A 358 -6.88 19.37 31.92
C TRP A 358 -6.29 19.56 33.31
N VAL A 359 -7.14 19.90 34.28
CA VAL A 359 -6.75 20.20 35.66
C VAL A 359 -7.40 19.21 36.62
N ARG A 360 -6.62 18.77 37.61
CA ARG A 360 -7.11 17.92 38.70
C ARG A 360 -7.44 18.78 39.92
N THR A 361 -8.72 18.89 40.25
CA THR A 361 -9.20 19.62 41.43
C THR A 361 -10.05 18.69 42.28
N LEU A 362 -9.73 18.57 43.57
CA LEU A 362 -10.42 17.68 44.52
C LEU A 362 -10.56 16.23 44.01
N GLY A 363 -9.52 15.72 43.36
CA GLY A 363 -9.48 14.35 42.81
C GLY A 363 -10.15 14.18 41.44
N LYS A 364 -10.94 15.14 40.97
CA LYS A 364 -11.61 15.09 39.66
C LYS A 364 -10.80 15.81 38.59
N ILE A 365 -10.65 15.18 37.42
CA ILE A 365 -10.08 15.81 36.24
C ILE A 365 -11.20 16.50 35.46
N HIS A 366 -10.99 17.75 35.06
CA HIS A 366 -11.91 18.50 34.21
C HIS A 366 -11.11 19.44 33.30
N LEU A 367 -11.74 19.82 32.18
CA LEU A 367 -11.17 20.77 31.25
C LEU A 367 -11.45 22.19 31.75
N GLN A 368 -10.40 23.00 31.88
CA GLN A 368 -10.48 24.40 32.27
C GLN A 368 -10.05 25.27 31.09
N GLU A 369 -10.83 26.31 30.78
CA GLU A 369 -10.43 27.36 29.85
C GLU A 369 -9.65 28.44 30.61
N ILE A 370 -8.50 28.83 30.05
CA ILE A 370 -7.60 29.84 30.60
C ILE A 370 -7.52 30.97 29.58
N HIS A 371 -7.62 32.21 30.06
CA HIS A 371 -7.50 33.43 29.27
C HIS A 371 -6.28 34.21 29.78
N SER A 372 -5.30 34.50 28.91
CA SER A 372 -4.11 35.26 29.26
C SER A 372 -3.41 35.83 28.02
N ASP A 373 -2.30 36.53 28.21
CA ASP A 373 -1.44 37.01 27.14
C ASP A 373 -0.50 35.94 26.53
N GLU A 374 0.16 36.31 25.43
CA GLU A 374 1.12 35.48 24.70
C GLU A 374 2.33 35.08 25.54
N SER A 375 2.85 36.01 26.33
CA SER A 375 4.01 35.79 27.19
C SER A 375 3.73 34.65 28.18
N THR A 376 2.52 34.63 28.75
CA THR A 376 2.05 33.60 29.67
C THR A 376 1.87 32.26 28.96
N LEU A 377 1.34 32.26 27.74
CA LEU A 377 1.21 31.03 26.94
C LEU A 377 2.58 30.41 26.66
N ILE A 378 3.53 31.19 26.17
CA ILE A 378 4.91 30.73 25.89
C ILE A 378 5.59 30.26 27.19
N GLY A 379 5.48 31.03 28.27
CA GLY A 379 6.03 30.65 29.57
C GLY A 379 5.48 29.31 30.07
N THR A 380 4.17 29.08 29.90
CA THR A 380 3.52 27.81 30.28
C THR A 380 4.02 26.65 29.41
N ILE A 381 4.27 26.87 28.12
CA ILE A 381 4.86 25.87 27.23
C ILE A 381 6.27 25.49 27.72
N ASP A 382 7.10 26.48 28.03
CA ASP A 382 8.46 26.25 28.53
C ASP A 382 8.45 25.54 29.90
N ASP A 383 7.54 25.90 30.80
CA ASP A 383 7.40 25.27 32.12
C ASP A 383 7.01 23.79 32.01
N GLN A 384 6.15 23.42 31.05
CA GLN A 384 5.74 22.03 30.84
C GLN A 384 6.76 21.20 30.04
N TRP A 385 7.68 21.86 29.32
CA TRP A 385 8.63 21.22 28.42
C TRP A 385 9.53 20.15 29.07
N PRO A 386 10.19 20.38 30.23
CA PRO A 386 11.04 19.36 30.85
C PRO A 386 10.29 18.08 31.21
N VAL A 387 9.08 18.22 31.76
CA VAL A 387 8.26 17.08 32.19
C VAL A 387 7.76 16.31 30.98
N LEU A 388 7.31 17.02 29.94
CA LEU A 388 6.90 16.41 28.68
C LEU A 388 8.05 15.63 28.03
N LEU A 389 9.23 16.23 27.92
CA LEU A 389 10.40 15.60 27.29
C LEU A 389 10.77 14.29 27.97
N TYR A 390 10.87 14.31 29.30
CA TYR A 390 11.23 13.12 30.04
C TYR A 390 10.13 12.04 29.97
N HIS A 391 8.86 12.44 30.04
CA HIS A 391 7.74 11.53 29.87
C HIS A 391 7.73 10.89 28.46
N HIS A 392 8.00 11.68 27.42
CA HIS A 392 8.08 11.21 26.05
C HIS A 392 9.20 10.18 25.88
N PHE A 393 10.40 10.45 26.41
CA PHE A 393 11.51 9.51 26.42
C PHE A 393 11.16 8.20 27.13
N LEU A 394 10.63 8.27 28.36
CA LEU A 394 10.28 7.08 29.13
C LEU A 394 9.25 6.21 28.42
N LYS A 395 8.22 6.83 27.85
CA LYS A 395 7.19 6.13 27.06
C LYS A 395 7.81 5.37 25.88
N ASP A 396 8.73 6.00 25.14
CA ASP A 396 9.39 5.38 23.99
C ASP A 396 10.35 4.26 24.38
N GLN A 397 11.11 4.44 25.48
CA GLN A 397 11.95 3.39 26.04
C GLN A 397 11.12 2.19 26.51
N GLN A 398 10.01 2.43 27.21
CA GLN A 398 9.08 1.40 27.63
C GLN A 398 8.52 0.64 26.42
N LYS A 399 7.97 1.35 25.42
CA LYS A 399 7.45 0.73 24.20
C LYS A 399 8.52 -0.16 23.53
N SER A 400 9.72 0.37 23.33
CA SER A 400 10.83 -0.35 22.69
C SER A 400 11.25 -1.60 23.48
N TYR A 401 11.35 -1.48 24.80
CA TYR A 401 11.68 -2.58 25.69
C TYR A 401 10.62 -3.69 25.63
N ILE A 402 9.34 -3.34 25.74
CA ILE A 402 8.23 -4.27 25.63
C ILE A 402 8.19 -4.96 24.28
N ASP A 403 8.38 -4.22 23.18
CA ASP A 403 8.41 -4.80 21.83
C ASP A 403 9.56 -5.79 21.67
N SER A 404 10.73 -5.49 22.25
CA SER A 404 11.88 -6.40 22.24
C SER A 404 11.59 -7.70 22.99
N ILE A 405 11.00 -7.61 24.19
CA ILE A 405 10.66 -8.76 25.03
C ILE A 405 9.56 -9.59 24.36
N LYS A 406 8.53 -8.94 23.79
CA LYS A 406 7.45 -9.62 23.04
C LYS A 406 7.95 -10.35 21.79
N LYS A 407 9.10 -9.95 21.23
CA LYS A 407 9.74 -10.61 20.07
C LYS A 407 10.69 -11.73 20.49
N GLN A 408 11.36 -11.57 21.63
CA GLN A 408 12.30 -12.55 22.17
C GLN A 408 11.61 -13.64 23.02
N SER A 409 10.35 -13.45 23.42
CA SER A 409 9.61 -14.42 24.22
C SER A 409 9.53 -15.76 23.50
N ASN A 410 9.78 -16.85 24.22
CA ASN A 410 9.46 -18.21 23.80
C ASN A 410 8.36 -18.79 24.69
N ASP A 411 7.87 -19.98 24.35
CA ASP A 411 6.73 -20.56 25.03
C ASP A 411 7.02 -21.03 26.48
N ASN A 412 8.29 -21.00 26.93
CA ASN A 412 8.76 -21.61 28.17
C ASN A 412 9.50 -20.67 29.14
N ASP A 413 9.92 -19.48 28.72
CA ASP A 413 10.77 -18.61 29.54
C ASP A 413 9.96 -17.62 30.36
N TYR A 414 9.28 -16.69 29.69
CA TYR A 414 8.56 -15.62 30.34
C TYR A 414 7.30 -15.24 29.58
N VAL A 415 6.33 -14.73 30.34
CA VAL A 415 5.09 -14.18 29.83
C VAL A 415 5.08 -12.67 29.95
N VAL A 416 4.60 -12.00 28.90
CA VAL A 416 4.35 -10.55 28.92
C VAL A 416 2.86 -10.33 29.15
N VAL A 417 2.54 -9.72 30.27
CA VAL A 417 1.19 -9.31 30.63
C VAL A 417 1.09 -7.82 30.39
N THR A 418 0.23 -7.40 29.46
CA THR A 418 -0.16 -6.00 29.29
C THR A 418 -1.53 -5.83 29.90
N CYS A 419 -1.66 -4.95 30.89
CA CYS A 419 -2.93 -4.70 31.54
C CYS A 419 -3.26 -3.22 31.58
N ASP A 420 -4.55 -2.91 31.48
CA ASP A 420 -5.03 -1.54 31.59
C ASP A 420 -6.42 -1.51 32.23
N PHE A 421 -6.70 -0.43 32.96
CA PHE A 421 -8.04 -0.13 33.40
C PHE A 421 -8.83 0.39 32.19
N SER A 422 -9.92 -0.29 31.85
CA SER A 422 -10.97 0.41 31.12
C SER A 422 -11.69 1.36 32.08
N GLU A 423 -12.28 2.42 31.51
CA GLU A 423 -13.18 3.31 32.25
C GLU A 423 -14.21 2.51 33.05
N ASN A 424 -14.66 3.05 34.19
CA ASN A 424 -15.73 2.44 34.96
C ASN A 424 -16.98 2.31 34.09
N TYR A 425 -17.37 1.07 33.81
CA TYR A 425 -18.45 0.77 32.91
C TYR A 425 -19.78 1.03 33.62
N ILE A 426 -20.59 1.90 33.03
CA ILE A 426 -21.93 2.21 33.52
C ILE A 426 -22.87 1.08 33.11
N LEU A 427 -23.47 0.43 34.10
CA LEU A 427 -24.44 -0.63 33.90
C LEU A 427 -25.80 -0.01 33.56
N VAL A 428 -26.14 -0.02 32.28
CA VAL A 428 -27.41 0.51 31.75
C VAL A 428 -28.32 -0.64 31.34
N ALA A 429 -29.57 -0.64 31.81
CA ALA A 429 -30.56 -1.64 31.40
C ALA A 429 -31.03 -1.36 29.96
N GLN A 430 -31.24 -2.41 29.14
CA GLN A 430 -31.63 -2.25 27.72
C GLN A 430 -32.97 -1.52 27.53
N ARG A 431 -33.86 -1.54 28.53
CA ARG A 431 -35.13 -0.79 28.57
C ARG A 431 -35.18 0.12 29.80
N GLU A 432 -34.10 0.85 30.06
CA GLU A 432 -34.04 1.81 31.15
C GLU A 432 -35.09 2.92 30.99
N VAL A 433 -35.89 3.16 32.04
CA VAL A 433 -36.83 4.28 32.08
C VAL A 433 -36.07 5.60 32.25
N GLN A 434 -36.56 6.69 31.66
CA GLN A 434 -35.85 7.98 31.67
C GLN A 434 -35.46 8.48 33.07
N SER A 435 -36.25 8.16 34.10
CA SER A 435 -35.98 8.55 35.48
C SER A 435 -34.81 7.79 36.13
N ALA A 436 -34.44 6.60 35.62
CA ALA A 436 -33.36 5.78 36.17
C ALA A 436 -31.95 6.23 35.72
N HIS A 437 -31.86 7.18 34.79
CA HIS A 437 -30.61 7.73 34.25
C HIS A 437 -29.68 8.36 35.32
N TRP A 438 -30.21 8.69 36.50
CA TRP A 438 -29.47 9.28 37.63
C TRP A 438 -29.00 8.25 38.67
N SER A 439 -29.38 6.98 38.53
CA SER A 439 -29.12 5.92 39.52
C SER A 439 -28.38 4.72 38.92
N THR A 440 -27.43 4.98 38.03
CA THR A 440 -26.71 3.91 37.35
C THR A 440 -25.58 3.37 38.22
N GLN A 441 -25.50 2.03 38.32
CA GLN A 441 -24.39 1.36 38.96
C GLN A 441 -23.20 1.32 38.01
N GLN A 442 -21.99 1.27 38.57
CA GLN A 442 -20.77 1.14 37.79
C GLN A 442 -20.03 -0.13 38.19
N ALA A 443 -19.28 -0.69 37.25
CA ALA A 443 -18.32 -1.74 37.50
C ALA A 443 -16.96 -1.35 36.91
N SER A 444 -15.88 -1.62 37.64
CA SER A 444 -14.55 -1.51 37.08
C SER A 444 -14.26 -2.71 36.20
N LEU A 445 -13.74 -2.42 35.02
CA LEU A 445 -13.31 -3.41 34.05
C LEU A 445 -11.79 -3.30 33.92
N PHE A 446 -11.08 -4.38 34.21
CA PHE A 446 -9.64 -4.47 34.09
C PHE A 446 -9.28 -5.43 32.97
N THR A 447 -8.77 -4.89 31.87
CA THR A 447 -8.49 -5.63 30.65
C THR A 447 -7.05 -6.11 30.64
N ILE A 448 -6.85 -7.36 30.21
CA ILE A 448 -5.55 -8.02 30.29
C ILE A 448 -5.29 -8.75 28.98
N HIS A 449 -4.14 -8.47 28.38
CA HIS A 449 -3.60 -9.19 27.25
C HIS A 449 -2.32 -9.91 27.66
N ILE A 450 -2.26 -11.22 27.42
CA ILE A 450 -1.15 -12.09 27.77
C ILE A 450 -0.50 -12.59 26.48
N LYS A 451 0.83 -12.44 26.35
CA LYS A 451 1.61 -12.99 25.24
C LYS A 451 2.72 -13.92 25.74
N ILE A 452 2.79 -15.11 25.14
CA ILE A 452 3.78 -16.16 25.45
C ILE A 452 4.23 -16.76 24.13
N GLY A 453 5.45 -16.45 23.69
CA GLY A 453 5.96 -16.84 22.38
C GLY A 453 4.97 -16.51 21.25
N LYS A 454 4.42 -17.54 20.59
CA LYS A 454 3.40 -17.39 19.54
C LYS A 454 1.97 -17.41 20.06
N SER A 455 1.77 -17.84 21.31
CA SER A 455 0.47 -17.93 21.96
C SER A 455 0.05 -16.60 22.57
N GLN A 456 -1.26 -16.37 22.62
CA GLN A 456 -1.86 -15.18 23.21
C GLN A 456 -3.16 -15.53 23.94
N ALA A 457 -3.46 -14.81 25.02
CA ALA A 457 -4.72 -14.93 25.76
C ALA A 457 -5.23 -13.54 26.16
N ASN A 458 -6.54 -13.39 26.23
CA ASN A 458 -7.19 -12.15 26.66
C ASN A 458 -8.12 -12.45 27.84
N LEU A 459 -8.02 -11.65 28.89
CA LEU A 459 -8.84 -11.77 30.09
C LEU A 459 -9.46 -10.41 30.41
N ALA A 460 -10.57 -10.44 31.14
CA ALA A 460 -11.14 -9.26 31.78
C ALA A 460 -11.52 -9.62 33.21
N ILE A 461 -11.10 -8.79 34.17
CA ILE A 461 -11.54 -8.87 35.55
C ILE A 461 -12.61 -7.79 35.75
N ILE A 462 -13.77 -8.21 36.26
CA ILE A 462 -14.92 -7.34 36.52
C ILE A 462 -15.07 -7.22 38.03
N SER A 463 -15.20 -6.00 38.54
CA SER A 463 -15.33 -5.74 39.98
C SER A 463 -16.28 -4.59 40.25
N ASN A 464 -16.95 -4.63 41.41
CA ASN A 464 -17.71 -3.51 41.95
C ASN A 464 -16.83 -2.52 42.74
N TYR A 465 -15.52 -2.79 42.88
CA TYR A 465 -14.57 -1.86 43.49
C TYR A 465 -14.13 -0.81 42.47
N LEU A 466 -14.57 0.45 42.67
CA LEU A 466 -14.43 1.53 41.68
C LEU A 466 -13.11 2.30 41.75
N ASN A 467 -12.29 2.06 42.78
CA ASN A 467 -11.03 2.76 42.94
C ASN A 467 -9.92 2.03 42.18
N HIS A 468 -9.25 2.73 41.28
CA HIS A 468 -8.14 2.21 40.49
C HIS A 468 -6.82 2.40 41.24
N ASP A 469 -6.75 1.84 42.45
CA ASP A 469 -5.59 1.96 43.33
C ASP A 469 -4.64 0.76 43.22
N THR A 470 -3.51 0.86 43.93
CA THR A 470 -2.49 -0.19 43.97
C THR A 470 -3.00 -1.50 44.59
N ALA A 471 -3.97 -1.42 45.51
CA ALA A 471 -4.54 -2.61 46.15
C ALA A 471 -5.38 -3.41 45.15
N PHE A 472 -6.21 -2.75 44.34
CA PHE A 472 -6.95 -3.40 43.27
C PHE A 472 -6.01 -4.10 42.28
N VAL A 473 -4.98 -3.39 41.80
CA VAL A 473 -4.00 -3.95 40.86
C VAL A 473 -3.33 -5.18 41.45
N TYR A 474 -2.95 -5.17 42.72
CA TYR A 474 -2.35 -6.31 43.40
C TYR A 474 -3.27 -7.55 43.41
N TYR A 475 -4.57 -7.38 43.70
CA TYR A 475 -5.53 -8.47 43.63
C TYR A 475 -5.70 -9.02 42.21
N CYS A 476 -5.78 -8.14 41.21
CA CYS A 476 -5.83 -8.56 39.81
C CYS A 476 -4.56 -9.34 39.42
N GLN A 477 -3.38 -8.87 39.81
CA GLN A 477 -2.11 -9.55 39.55
C GLN A 477 -2.07 -10.96 40.16
N LYS A 478 -2.64 -11.15 41.35
CA LYS A 478 -2.77 -12.47 41.99
C LYS A 478 -3.63 -13.41 41.14
N MET A 479 -4.81 -12.96 40.70
CA MET A 479 -5.70 -13.74 39.83
C MET A 479 -5.03 -14.08 38.50
N ILE A 480 -4.31 -13.12 37.90
CA ILE A 480 -3.55 -13.32 36.66
C ILE A 480 -2.45 -14.37 36.88
N THR A 481 -1.73 -14.30 38.00
CA THR A 481 -0.67 -15.27 38.33
C THR A 481 -1.24 -16.68 38.46
N ASP A 482 -2.38 -16.84 39.13
CA ASP A 482 -3.03 -18.14 39.28
C ASP A 482 -3.51 -18.69 37.93
N PHE A 483 -4.07 -17.83 37.07
CA PHE A 483 -4.42 -18.19 35.70
C PHE A 483 -3.20 -18.65 34.90
N ILE A 484 -2.09 -17.91 34.96
CA ILE A 484 -0.85 -18.24 34.24
C ILE A 484 -0.29 -19.58 34.71
N LYS A 485 -0.22 -19.82 36.02
CA LYS A 485 0.28 -21.09 36.57
C LYS A 485 -0.52 -22.30 36.08
N ASN A 486 -1.84 -22.15 35.96
CA ASN A 486 -2.73 -23.23 35.54
C ASN A 486 -2.66 -23.50 34.02
N ASN A 487 -2.54 -22.45 33.20
CA ASN A 487 -2.62 -22.57 31.74
C ASN A 487 -1.25 -22.63 31.05
N PHE A 488 -0.20 -22.10 31.70
CA PHE A 488 1.15 -22.02 31.16
C PHE A 488 2.17 -22.49 32.22
N PRO A 489 2.11 -23.77 32.64
CA PRO A 489 2.87 -24.28 33.79
C PRO A 489 4.39 -24.29 33.58
N LEU A 490 4.85 -24.20 32.33
CA LEU A 490 6.28 -24.16 31.99
C LEU A 490 6.92 -22.79 32.15
N VAL A 491 6.12 -21.72 32.28
CA VAL A 491 6.60 -20.34 32.36
C VAL A 491 7.31 -20.09 33.70
N LYS A 492 8.51 -19.53 33.63
CA LYS A 492 9.36 -19.27 34.81
C LYS A 492 9.21 -17.86 35.37
N LYS A 493 8.81 -16.89 34.55
CA LYS A 493 8.76 -15.47 34.92
C LYS A 493 7.56 -14.75 34.31
N VAL A 494 6.93 -13.89 35.10
CA VAL A 494 5.87 -12.97 34.65
C VAL A 494 6.45 -11.55 34.57
N ILE A 495 6.25 -10.89 33.44
CA ILE A 495 6.63 -9.49 33.22
C ILE A 495 5.33 -8.70 33.03
N TYR A 496 5.03 -7.83 34.00
CA TYR A 496 3.89 -6.92 33.91
C TYR A 496 4.32 -5.64 33.19
N HIS A 497 3.49 -5.21 32.25
CA HIS A 497 3.50 -3.92 31.60
C HIS A 497 2.21 -3.18 31.93
#